data_AF-A0AAC8ZTN1-F1
#
_entry.id   AF-A0AAC8ZTN1-F1
#
_cell.length_a   1.000
_cell.length_b   1.000
_cell.length_c   1.000
_cell.angle_alpha   90.00
_cell.angle_beta   90.00
_cell.angle_gamma   90.00
#
_symmetry.space_group_name_H-M   'P 1'
#
loop_
_entity.id
_entity.type
_entity.pdbx_description
1 polymer ?
#
loop_
_entity_poly.entity_id
_entity_poly.type
_entity_poly.pdbx_seq_one_letter_code
_entity_poly.pdbx_strand_id
1 'polypeptide(L)'
;MNEALNTDAGAEASNRPRDGESLSPVVAAILGTALTAAAKRGGSGDVVRGLIAGLRILRATVEEEAGYTMAAAVDNAIRTRLLADNLSRLRVSGQTPQAVPLPGPGPGSSAAAAIFESAAESCLTVNAHAEDNGPLEHAVFAFTAQLLQQLGGAPEWRSLAGELRRPLAVAPSGEEDEVTLH
;
A
#
# COMPACT_ATOMS: atom_id res chain seq x y z
N MET A 1 -23.54 -43.31 29.39
CA MET A 1 -24.36 -42.85 28.25
C MET A 1 -25.02 -41.55 28.72
N ASN A 2 -24.62 -40.34 28.36
CA ASN A 2 -24.04 -39.83 27.11
C ASN A 2 -22.86 -38.88 27.33
N GLU A 3 -21.98 -38.92 26.36
CA GLU A 3 -20.71 -38.20 26.23
C GLU A 3 -20.86 -36.70 25.93
N ALA A 4 -19.90 -35.96 26.48
CA ALA A 4 -19.19 -34.79 25.94
C ALA A 4 -19.92 -33.84 24.99
N LEU A 5 -20.22 -32.65 25.54
CA LEU A 5 -20.42 -31.42 24.80
C LEU A 5 -19.18 -31.11 23.94
N ASN A 6 -19.40 -31.13 22.63
CA ASN A 6 -18.51 -30.65 21.59
C ASN A 6 -18.33 -29.13 21.78
N THR A 7 -17.27 -28.69 22.48
CA THR A 7 -16.82 -27.30 22.39
C THR A 7 -15.98 -27.16 21.14
N ASP A 8 -16.65 -26.73 20.08
CA ASP A 8 -16.10 -26.08 18.90
C ASP A 8 -15.17 -24.95 19.36
N ALA A 9 -13.87 -25.24 19.39
CA ALA A 9 -12.83 -24.27 19.63
C ALA A 9 -12.72 -23.43 18.35
N GLY A 10 -13.58 -22.41 18.26
CA GLY A 10 -13.57 -21.40 17.23
C GLY A 10 -12.15 -20.90 17.00
N ALA A 11 -11.62 -21.25 15.83
CA ALA A 11 -10.38 -20.75 15.30
C ALA A 11 -10.52 -19.24 15.02
N GLU A 12 -10.44 -18.41 16.05
CA GLU A 12 -10.05 -17.02 15.89
C GLU A 12 -8.53 -16.99 15.71
N ALA A 13 -8.09 -17.32 14.50
CA ALA A 13 -6.77 -16.93 14.04
C ALA A 13 -6.74 -15.40 14.09
N SER A 14 -6.09 -14.87 15.12
CA SER A 14 -5.79 -13.46 15.29
C SER A 14 -5.01 -12.98 14.07
N ASN A 15 -5.73 -12.44 13.08
CA ASN A 15 -5.20 -11.93 11.81
C ASN A 15 -4.55 -10.54 11.98
N ARG A 16 -3.76 -10.39 13.04
CA ARG A 16 -2.93 -9.21 13.26
C ARG A 16 -1.48 -9.68 13.24
N PRO A 17 -0.61 -9.06 12.44
CA PRO A 17 0.82 -9.23 12.60
C PRO A 17 1.17 -8.99 14.06
N ARG A 18 1.87 -9.93 14.68
CA ARG A 18 2.26 -9.80 16.09
C ARG A 18 3.28 -8.65 16.17
N ASP A 19 3.14 -7.79 17.18
CA ASP A 19 4.15 -6.76 17.47
C ASP A 19 5.52 -7.45 17.65
N GLY A 20 6.37 -7.39 16.62
CA GLY A 20 7.67 -8.07 16.57
C GLY A 20 7.95 -8.94 15.34
N GLU A 21 6.96 -9.16 14.45
CA GLU A 21 7.23 -9.76 13.14
C GLU A 21 8.12 -8.82 12.32
N SER A 22 9.36 -9.26 12.12
CA SER A 22 10.32 -8.55 11.28
C SER A 22 9.77 -8.55 9.86
N LEU A 23 9.61 -7.35 9.27
CA LEU A 23 9.22 -7.19 7.88
C LEU A 23 9.99 -8.17 7.00
N SER A 24 9.32 -8.79 6.03
CA SER A 24 9.99 -9.59 5.00
C SER A 24 11.23 -8.83 4.51
N PRO A 25 12.47 -9.35 4.73
CA PRO A 25 13.69 -8.63 4.39
C PRO A 25 13.74 -8.26 2.90
N VAL A 26 13.11 -9.08 2.05
CA VAL A 26 12.99 -8.85 0.62
C VAL A 26 12.10 -7.65 0.33
N VAL A 27 10.92 -7.56 0.95
CA VAL A 27 10.01 -6.41 0.80
C VAL A 27 10.69 -5.12 1.27
N ALA A 28 11.41 -5.17 2.39
CA ALA A 28 12.16 -4.04 2.91
C ALA A 28 13.27 -3.59 1.93
N ALA A 29 14.00 -4.54 1.32
CA ALA A 29 15.04 -4.25 0.35
C ALA A 29 14.47 -3.64 -0.96
N ILE A 30 13.36 -4.18 -1.47
CA ILE A 30 12.65 -3.64 -2.64
C ILE A 30 12.26 -2.19 -2.38
N LEU A 31 11.58 -1.94 -1.25
CA LEU A 31 11.09 -0.60 -0.92
C LEU A 31 12.24 0.39 -0.66
N GLY A 32 13.29 -0.01 0.05
CA GLY A 32 14.46 0.83 0.31
C GLY A 32 15.19 1.23 -0.98
N THR A 33 15.29 0.30 -1.94
CA THR A 33 15.85 0.57 -3.27
C THR A 33 14.98 1.54 -4.05
N ALA A 34 13.66 1.31 -4.07
CA ALA A 34 12.70 2.18 -4.73
C ALA A 34 12.71 3.61 -4.17
N LEU A 35 12.73 3.74 -2.84
CA LEU A 35 12.81 5.03 -2.16
C LEU A 35 14.07 5.80 -2.52
N THR A 36 15.23 5.14 -2.48
CA THR A 36 16.51 5.75 -2.86
C THR A 36 16.52 6.18 -4.33
N ALA A 37 15.91 5.38 -5.21
CA ALA A 37 15.82 5.65 -6.63
C ALA A 37 14.85 6.80 -6.96
N ALA A 38 13.71 6.89 -6.26
CA ALA A 38 12.72 7.94 -6.44
C ALA A 38 13.23 9.28 -5.89
N ALA A 39 13.89 9.28 -4.73
CA ALA A 39 14.47 10.49 -4.13
C ALA A 39 15.55 11.16 -5.00
N LYS A 40 16.20 10.41 -5.91
CA LYS A 40 17.14 10.97 -6.90
C LYS A 40 16.44 11.70 -8.05
N ARG A 41 15.15 11.48 -8.25
CA ARG A 41 14.38 11.94 -9.42
C ARG A 41 13.31 12.99 -9.09
N GLY A 42 13.07 13.27 -7.82
CA GLY A 42 12.05 14.22 -7.37
C GLY A 42 12.14 14.55 -5.89
N GLY A 43 11.30 15.48 -5.44
CA GLY A 43 11.21 15.86 -4.03
C GLY A 43 10.35 14.91 -3.21
N SER A 44 10.24 15.16 -1.90
CA SER A 44 9.38 14.35 -1.00
C SER A 44 7.94 14.24 -1.52
N GLY A 45 7.37 15.32 -2.08
CA GLY A 45 6.04 15.30 -2.68
C GLY A 45 5.91 14.31 -3.84
N ASP A 46 6.92 14.21 -4.70
CA ASP A 46 6.95 13.25 -5.80
C ASP A 46 7.04 11.80 -5.28
N VAL A 47 7.87 11.57 -4.26
CA VAL A 47 7.99 10.28 -3.58
C VAL A 47 6.67 9.86 -2.95
N VAL A 48 5.95 10.78 -2.29
CA VAL A 48 4.61 10.55 -1.74
C VAL A 48 3.63 10.12 -2.84
N ARG A 49 3.62 10.82 -3.98
CA ARG A 49 2.78 10.43 -5.13
C ARG A 49 3.13 9.04 -5.65
N GLY A 50 4.41 8.71 -5.70
CA GLY A 50 4.88 7.39 -6.10
C GLY A 50 4.45 6.28 -5.13
N LEU A 51 4.61 6.49 -3.82
CA LEU A 51 4.14 5.54 -2.80
C LEU A 51 2.63 5.29 -2.89
N ILE A 52 1.83 6.33 -3.15
CA ILE A 52 0.38 6.21 -3.39
C ILE A 52 0.10 5.39 -4.65
N ALA A 53 0.88 5.57 -5.72
CA ALA A 53 0.75 4.78 -6.94
C ALA A 53 1.06 3.29 -6.69
N GLY A 54 2.14 2.98 -5.96
CA GLY A 54 2.44 1.60 -5.57
C GLY A 54 1.35 0.97 -4.68
N LEU A 55 0.83 1.70 -3.68
CA LEU A 55 -0.30 1.23 -2.87
C LEU A 55 -1.56 0.98 -3.70
N ARG A 56 -1.80 1.81 -4.73
CA ARG A 56 -2.90 1.61 -5.68
C ARG A 56 -2.72 0.32 -6.46
N ILE A 57 -1.52 0.00 -6.94
CA ILE A 57 -1.22 -1.28 -7.62
C ILE A 57 -1.52 -2.45 -6.68
N LEU A 58 -0.96 -2.45 -5.47
CA LEU A 58 -1.21 -3.53 -4.50
C LEU A 58 -2.72 -3.73 -4.26
N ARG A 59 -3.45 -2.64 -4.04
CA ARG A 59 -4.90 -2.69 -3.81
C ARG A 59 -5.66 -3.20 -5.04
N ALA A 60 -5.34 -2.69 -6.24
CA ALA A 60 -6.01 -3.06 -7.48
C ALA A 60 -5.79 -4.53 -7.83
N THR A 61 -4.55 -5.02 -7.72
CA THR A 61 -4.25 -6.45 -7.95
C THR A 61 -4.97 -7.34 -6.93
N VAL A 62 -5.02 -6.95 -5.66
CA VAL A 62 -5.79 -7.70 -4.66
C VAL A 62 -7.29 -7.71 -4.98
N GLU A 63 -7.83 -6.60 -5.46
CA GLU A 63 -9.24 -6.52 -5.90
C GLU A 63 -9.53 -7.43 -7.09
N GLU A 64 -8.59 -7.50 -8.05
CA GLU A 64 -8.68 -8.34 -9.24
C GLU A 64 -8.57 -9.84 -8.91
N GLU A 65 -7.59 -10.22 -8.10
CA GLU A 65 -7.26 -11.63 -7.82
C GLU A 65 -8.12 -12.25 -6.69
N ALA A 66 -8.43 -11.47 -5.66
CA ALA A 66 -9.10 -11.95 -4.45
C ALA A 66 -10.46 -11.26 -4.17
N GLY A 67 -10.86 -10.34 -5.04
CA GLY A 67 -12.16 -9.67 -4.98
C GLY A 67 -12.23 -8.51 -3.98
N TYR A 68 -13.38 -7.84 -4.02
CA TYR A 68 -13.65 -6.62 -3.26
C TYR A 68 -13.42 -6.74 -1.74
N THR A 69 -13.77 -7.88 -1.14
CA THR A 69 -13.63 -8.09 0.31
C THR A 69 -12.17 -8.02 0.74
N MET A 70 -11.25 -8.58 -0.05
CA MET A 70 -9.82 -8.54 0.26
C MET A 70 -9.24 -7.14 0.05
N ALA A 71 -9.67 -6.44 -1.01
CA ALA A 71 -9.29 -5.04 -1.22
C ALA A 71 -9.80 -4.12 -0.08
N ALA A 72 -10.98 -4.41 0.48
CA ALA A 72 -11.48 -3.71 1.66
C ALA A 72 -10.65 -4.01 2.92
N ALA A 73 -10.06 -5.21 3.02
CA ALA A 73 -9.12 -5.54 4.10
C ALA A 73 -7.83 -4.71 3.99
N VAL A 74 -7.30 -4.53 2.78
CA VAL A 74 -6.17 -3.61 2.50
C VAL A 74 -6.52 -2.18 2.89
N ASP A 75 -7.68 -1.67 2.46
CA ASP A 75 -8.16 -0.34 2.86
C ASP A 75 -8.23 -0.20 4.40
N ASN A 76 -8.69 -1.24 5.09
CA ASN A 76 -8.80 -1.24 6.55
C ASN A 76 -7.43 -1.29 7.24
N ALA A 77 -6.46 -2.04 6.70
CA ALA A 77 -5.10 -2.09 7.20
C ALA A 77 -4.41 -0.72 7.11
N ILE A 78 -4.54 -0.05 5.95
CA ILE A 78 -4.03 1.31 5.76
C ILE A 78 -4.69 2.27 6.75
N ARG A 79 -6.03 2.27 6.85
CA ARG A 79 -6.77 3.13 7.77
C ARG A 79 -6.37 2.91 9.24
N THR A 80 -6.21 1.66 9.65
CA THR A 80 -5.77 1.30 11.00
C THR A 80 -4.38 1.86 11.29
N ARG A 81 -3.48 1.84 10.30
CA ARG A 81 -2.13 2.42 10.45
C ARG A 81 -2.16 3.94 10.57
N LEU A 82 -3.00 4.63 9.80
CA LEU A 82 -3.20 6.08 9.93
C LEU A 82 -3.67 6.45 11.35
N LEU A 83 -4.63 5.69 11.90
CA LEU A 83 -5.13 5.88 13.26
C LEU A 83 -4.02 5.63 14.30
N ALA A 84 -3.25 4.55 14.14
CA ALA A 84 -2.15 4.22 15.05
C ALA A 84 -1.08 5.33 15.08
N ASP A 85 -0.72 5.91 13.92
CA ASP A 85 0.22 7.04 13.86
C ASP A 85 -0.33 8.27 14.57
N ASN A 86 -1.60 8.62 14.35
CA ASN A 86 -2.26 9.73 15.04
C ASN A 86 -2.32 9.51 16.56
N LEU A 87 -2.67 8.31 17.03
CA LEU A 87 -2.69 7.99 18.46
C LEU A 87 -1.28 8.08 19.07
N SER A 88 -0.25 7.63 18.35
CA SER A 88 1.15 7.76 18.76
C SER A 88 1.54 9.23 18.93
N ARG A 89 1.21 10.08 17.95
CA ARG A 89 1.50 11.52 18.00
C ARG A 89 0.71 12.24 19.08
N LEU A 90 -0.55 11.89 19.30
CA LEU A 90 -1.35 12.41 20.41
C LEU A 90 -0.70 12.08 21.75
N ARG A 91 -0.23 10.83 21.92
CA ARG A 91 0.44 10.39 23.15
C ARG A 91 1.74 11.17 23.40
N VAL A 92 2.50 11.47 22.36
CA VAL A 92 3.80 12.19 22.47
C VAL A 92 3.61 13.70 22.65
N SER A 93 2.70 14.32 21.90
CA SER A 93 2.54 15.78 21.86
C SER A 93 1.46 16.32 22.80
N GLY A 94 0.54 15.48 23.26
CA GLY A 94 -0.65 15.90 24.02
C GLY A 94 -1.70 16.64 23.19
N GLN A 95 -1.46 16.86 21.89
CA GLN A 95 -2.36 17.59 21.00
C GLN A 95 -2.97 16.65 19.96
N THR A 96 -4.22 16.94 19.56
CA THR A 96 -4.87 16.20 18.47
C THR A 96 -4.11 16.46 17.17
N PRO A 97 -3.56 15.41 16.51
CA PRO A 97 -2.84 15.60 15.25
C PRO A 97 -3.76 16.16 14.17
N GLN A 98 -3.25 17.14 13.43
CA GLN A 98 -3.94 17.66 12.26
C GLN A 98 -3.63 16.79 11.04
N ALA A 99 -4.63 16.60 10.18
CA ALA A 99 -4.45 15.86 8.95
C ALA A 99 -3.49 16.60 8.01
N VAL A 100 -2.52 15.86 7.45
CA VAL A 100 -1.56 16.42 6.49
C VAL A 100 -2.17 16.36 5.09
N PRO A 101 -2.19 17.46 4.31
CA PRO A 101 -2.70 17.44 2.95
C PRO A 101 -1.79 16.59 2.05
N LEU A 102 -2.40 15.88 1.09
CA LEU A 102 -1.63 15.17 0.07
C LEU A 102 -1.00 16.18 -0.90
N PRO A 103 0.31 16.05 -1.21
CA PRO A 103 0.96 16.94 -2.15
C PRO A 103 0.39 16.77 -3.56
N GLY A 104 0.38 17.84 -4.33
CA GLY A 104 0.13 17.79 -5.77
C GLY A 104 1.29 17.10 -6.52
N PRO A 105 1.07 16.70 -7.79
CA PRO A 105 2.14 16.14 -8.62
C PRO A 105 3.20 17.20 -8.91
N GLY A 106 4.46 16.89 -8.61
CA GLY A 106 5.61 17.67 -9.04
C GLY A 106 6.24 17.11 -10.32
N PRO A 107 7.35 17.70 -10.79
CA PRO A 107 8.01 17.28 -12.04
C PRO A 107 8.58 15.85 -11.98
N GLY A 108 8.90 15.34 -10.80
CA GLY A 108 9.42 13.98 -10.60
C GLY A 108 8.33 12.93 -10.40
N SER A 109 7.06 13.33 -10.26
CA SER A 109 5.97 12.46 -9.80
C SER A 109 5.73 11.26 -10.72
N SER A 110 5.80 11.42 -12.04
CA SER A 110 5.64 10.30 -12.99
C SER A 110 6.78 9.28 -12.88
N ALA A 111 8.02 9.75 -12.72
CA ALA A 111 9.16 8.86 -12.57
C ALA A 111 9.13 8.13 -11.22
N ALA A 112 8.74 8.81 -10.15
CA ALA A 112 8.53 8.21 -8.84
C ALA A 112 7.40 7.17 -8.88
N ALA A 113 6.28 7.47 -9.56
CA ALA A 113 5.18 6.52 -9.75
C ALA A 113 5.65 5.23 -10.41
N ALA A 114 6.31 5.31 -11.57
CA ALA A 114 6.80 4.11 -12.27
C ALA A 114 7.73 3.25 -11.40
N ILE A 115 8.58 3.88 -10.57
CA ILE A 115 9.49 3.16 -9.65
C ILE A 115 8.71 2.41 -8.57
N PHE A 116 7.73 3.06 -7.96
CA PHE A 116 6.97 2.46 -6.87
C PHE A 116 5.89 1.48 -7.36
N GLU A 117 5.37 1.67 -8.57
CA GLU A 117 4.53 0.69 -9.26
C GLU A 117 5.33 -0.59 -9.54
N SER A 118 6.53 -0.48 -10.12
CA SER A 118 7.43 -1.63 -10.33
C SER A 118 7.84 -2.30 -9.01
N ALA A 119 8.06 -1.52 -7.95
CA ALA A 119 8.34 -2.06 -6.62
C ALA A 119 7.14 -2.82 -6.04
N ALA A 120 5.91 -2.31 -6.24
CA ALA A 120 4.69 -2.99 -5.82
C ALA A 120 4.49 -4.31 -6.59
N GLU A 121 4.68 -4.32 -7.91
CA GLU A 121 4.66 -5.52 -8.75
C GLU A 121 5.71 -6.55 -8.30
N SER A 122 6.89 -6.09 -7.93
CA SER A 122 7.94 -6.97 -7.39
C SER A 122 7.51 -7.60 -6.05
N CYS A 123 6.87 -6.83 -5.17
CA CYS A 123 6.31 -7.37 -3.92
C CYS A 123 5.19 -8.39 -4.17
N LEU A 124 4.32 -8.15 -5.16
CA LEU A 124 3.28 -9.09 -5.58
C LEU A 124 3.89 -10.38 -6.13
N THR A 125 4.97 -10.27 -6.92
CA THR A 125 5.72 -11.42 -7.43
C THR A 125 6.31 -12.25 -6.29
N VAL A 126 6.85 -11.60 -5.26
CA VAL A 126 7.34 -12.29 -4.04
C VAL A 126 6.18 -12.98 -3.31
N ASN A 127 5.03 -12.31 -3.17
CA ASN A 127 3.84 -12.88 -2.53
C ASN A 127 3.34 -14.13 -3.27
N ALA A 128 3.35 -14.13 -4.60
CA ALA A 128 2.91 -15.26 -5.42
C ALA A 128 3.73 -16.55 -5.19
N HIS A 129 4.94 -16.45 -4.63
CA HIS A 129 5.80 -17.58 -4.30
C HIS A 129 5.82 -17.93 -2.80
N ALA A 130 5.04 -17.21 -1.98
CA ALA A 130 4.95 -17.47 -0.56
C ALA A 130 3.81 -18.45 -0.24
N GLU A 131 3.91 -19.13 0.90
CA GLU A 131 2.87 -20.05 1.39
C GLU A 131 1.62 -19.32 1.91
N ASP A 132 1.78 -18.04 2.25
CA ASP A 132 0.73 -17.16 2.77
C ASP A 132 0.81 -15.74 2.15
N ASN A 133 -0.09 -14.86 2.58
CA ASN A 133 -0.11 -13.46 2.14
C ASN A 133 0.79 -12.53 3.00
N GLY A 134 1.70 -13.08 3.80
CA GLY A 134 2.59 -12.32 4.67
C GLY A 134 3.41 -11.26 3.91
N PRO A 135 4.01 -11.56 2.73
CA PRO A 135 4.74 -10.55 1.96
C PRO A 135 3.85 -9.39 1.49
N LEU A 136 2.61 -9.65 1.06
CA LEU A 136 1.65 -8.61 0.69
C LEU A 136 1.30 -7.73 1.89
N GLU A 137 1.00 -8.32 3.04
CA GLU A 137 0.71 -7.57 4.27
C GLU A 137 1.88 -6.68 4.67
N HIS A 138 3.10 -7.24 4.64
CA HIS A 138 4.33 -6.48 4.87
C HIS A 138 4.54 -5.37 3.85
N ALA A 139 4.21 -5.58 2.57
CA ALA A 139 4.31 -4.55 1.54
C ALA A 139 3.33 -3.40 1.80
N VAL A 140 2.05 -3.69 2.03
CA VAL A 140 1.04 -2.67 2.36
C VAL A 140 1.47 -1.88 3.60
N PHE A 141 1.95 -2.57 4.64
CA PHE A 141 2.45 -1.92 5.85
C PHE A 141 3.66 -1.02 5.56
N ALA A 142 4.66 -1.52 4.84
CA ALA A 142 5.90 -0.80 4.60
C ALA A 142 5.67 0.43 3.71
N PHE A 143 4.89 0.30 2.63
CA PHE A 143 4.50 1.44 1.79
C PHE A 143 3.74 2.49 2.59
N THR A 144 2.78 2.08 3.44
CA THR A 144 2.01 3.01 4.28
C THR A 144 2.90 3.70 5.32
N ALA A 145 3.83 2.97 5.94
CA ALA A 145 4.78 3.55 6.89
C ALA A 145 5.69 4.59 6.22
N GLN A 146 6.21 4.29 5.02
CA GLN A 146 7.01 5.25 4.26
C GLN A 146 6.19 6.46 3.82
N LEU A 147 4.94 6.27 3.41
CA LEU A 147 4.04 7.37 3.06
C LEU A 147 3.90 8.35 4.24
N LEU A 148 3.62 7.82 5.43
CA LEU A 148 3.50 8.62 6.67
C LEU A 148 4.80 9.32 7.04
N GLN A 149 5.94 8.65 6.85
CA GLN A 149 7.25 9.23 7.10
C GLN A 149 7.55 10.40 6.16
N GLN A 150 7.27 10.25 4.86
CA GLN A 150 7.50 11.31 3.86
C GLN A 150 6.55 12.51 4.05
N LEU A 151 5.30 12.26 4.44
CA LEU A 151 4.34 13.31 4.79
C LEU A 151 4.64 14.00 6.13
N GLY A 152 5.35 13.33 7.03
CA GLY A 152 5.55 13.80 8.40
C GLY A 152 4.30 13.71 9.28
N GLY A 153 3.27 12.96 8.86
CA GLY A 153 2.01 12.75 9.58
C GLY A 153 0.95 12.05 8.73
N ALA A 154 -0.18 11.69 9.35
CA ALA A 154 -1.26 11.01 8.66
C ALA A 154 -2.10 11.97 7.80
N PRO A 155 -2.38 11.61 6.53
CA PRO A 155 -3.35 12.34 5.74
C PRO A 155 -4.79 11.98 6.14
N GLU A 156 -5.74 12.76 5.65
CA GLU A 156 -7.15 12.41 5.77
C GLU A 156 -7.46 11.13 4.96
N TRP A 157 -8.13 10.16 5.59
CA TRP A 157 -8.48 8.89 4.94
C TRP A 157 -9.30 9.08 3.66
N ARG A 158 -10.27 10.01 3.66
CA ARG A 158 -11.13 10.22 2.48
C ARG A 158 -10.31 10.66 1.26
N SER A 159 -9.39 11.61 1.46
CA SER A 159 -8.47 12.09 0.43
C SER A 159 -7.55 10.96 -0.08
N LEU A 160 -6.96 10.17 0.83
CA LEU A 160 -6.10 9.04 0.44
C LEU A 160 -6.87 7.94 -0.30
N ALA A 161 -8.04 7.54 0.22
CA ALA A 161 -8.87 6.52 -0.40
C ALA A 161 -9.33 6.91 -1.81
N GLY A 162 -9.61 8.19 -2.05
CA GLY A 162 -9.92 8.71 -3.38
C GLY A 162 -8.77 8.52 -4.36
N GLU A 163 -7.52 8.68 -3.91
CA GLU A 163 -6.33 8.43 -4.73
C GLU A 163 -6.06 6.94 -4.95
N LEU A 164 -6.25 6.10 -3.92
CA LEU A 164 -6.04 4.65 -4.01
C LEU A 164 -7.05 3.92 -4.88
N ARG A 165 -8.24 4.51 -5.08
CA ARG A 165 -9.32 3.96 -5.92
C ARG A 165 -9.37 4.57 -7.32
N ARG A 166 -8.48 5.52 -7.62
CA ARG A 166 -8.38 6.07 -8.97
C ARG A 166 -8.05 4.93 -9.94
N PRO A 167 -8.72 4.83 -11.10
CA PRO A 167 -8.36 3.85 -12.11
C PRO A 167 -6.88 3.94 -12.46
N LEU A 168 -6.23 2.79 -12.67
CA LEU A 168 -4.92 2.75 -13.30
C LEU A 168 -5.08 3.33 -14.71
N ALA A 169 -4.21 4.26 -15.09
CA ALA A 169 -4.28 4.84 -16.43
C ALA A 169 -4.05 3.71 -17.44
N VAL A 170 -5.05 3.43 -18.28
CA VAL A 170 -4.91 2.49 -19.39
C VAL A 170 -3.91 3.12 -20.35
N ALA A 171 -2.82 2.41 -20.66
CA ALA A 171 -1.92 2.81 -21.73
C ALA A 171 -2.77 3.05 -23.00
N PRO A 172 -2.54 4.10 -23.79
CA PRO A 172 -3.27 4.26 -25.04
C PRO A 172 -3.07 2.98 -25.84
N SER A 173 -4.15 2.22 -26.04
CA SER A 173 -4.17 1.11 -26.96
C SER A 173 -3.70 1.67 -28.29
N GLY A 174 -2.56 1.19 -28.77
CA GLY A 174 -2.12 1.46 -30.13
C GLY A 174 -3.16 0.87 -31.06
N GLU A 175 -4.16 1.67 -31.43
CA GLU A 175 -4.88 1.46 -32.67
C GLU A 175 -3.82 1.62 -33.77
N GLU A 176 -3.33 0.48 -34.25
CA GLU A 176 -2.58 0.39 -35.49
C GLU A 176 -3.51 0.92 -36.59
N ASP A 177 -3.28 2.17 -36.99
CA ASP A 177 -3.89 2.79 -38.16
C ASP A 177 -3.56 1.90 -39.36
N GLU A 178 -4.56 1.16 -39.84
CA GLU A 178 -4.49 0.29 -40.99
C GLU A 178 -4.24 1.17 -42.23
N VAL A 179 -2.96 1.38 -42.57
CA VAL A 179 -2.57 2.12 -43.78
C VAL A 179 -2.98 1.31 -45.00
N THR A 180 -4.18 1.59 -45.51
CA THR A 180 -4.64 1.15 -46.82
C THR A 180 -3.91 1.98 -47.88
N LEU A 181 -2.87 1.40 -48.48
CA LEU A 181 -2.25 1.92 -49.70
C LEU A 181 -3.19 1.60 -50.87
N HIS A 182 -3.78 2.63 -51.47
CA HIS A 182 -4.44 2.58 -52.78
C HIS A 182 -3.44 2.87 -53.90
#